data_AF-A0AAP0PNQ6-F1
#
_entry.id   AF-A0AAP0PNQ6-F1
#
_cell.length_a   1.000
_cell.length_b   1.000
_cell.length_c   1.000
_cell.angle_alpha   90.00
_cell.angle_beta   90.00
_cell.angle_gamma   90.00
#
_symmetry.space_group_name_H-M   'P 1'
#
loop_
_entity.id
_entity.type
_entity.pdbx_description
1 polymer ?
#
loop_
_entity_poly.entity_id
_entity_poly.type
_entity_poly.pdbx_seq_one_letter_code
_entity_poly.pdbx_strand_id
1 'polypeptide(L)'
;MFLRRFARPLLAKVKETTGIVGLDVVPNAREVLISLYTKTLHEIKAVPEDEGYRKAVESFTRHRLKVCNEEEDWEAIEKRLGCGQVEELIEEAQDELTLIGKMIGLFNVHYLFDLFFFWFNIEILIRNVRNLGVLNVNWADQDPLLIAPKQVFGEDLLIEWEPWGVPDDYECEVIENDAPVPKHVPLHRPGPLPEEFFKTLEAVSSLPKKDEPATTSGESQTKE
;
A
#
# COMPACT_ATOMS: atom_id res chain seq x y z
N MET A 1 -61.64 10.11 -2.94
CA MET A 1 -60.77 9.13 -3.63
C MET A 1 -59.37 9.29 -3.08
N PHE A 2 -58.92 8.33 -2.27
CA PHE A 2 -57.60 8.34 -1.62
C PHE A 2 -56.52 7.94 -2.62
N LEU A 3 -55.70 8.90 -3.05
CA LEU A 3 -54.46 8.63 -3.77
C LEU A 3 -53.42 8.09 -2.77
N ARG A 4 -53.30 6.78 -2.67
CA ARG A 4 -52.12 6.13 -2.07
C ARG A 4 -50.93 6.39 -2.98
N ARG A 5 -50.17 7.44 -2.67
CA ARG A 5 -48.83 7.67 -3.21
C ARG A 5 -47.96 6.53 -2.66
N PHE A 6 -47.89 5.43 -3.40
CA PHE A 6 -46.87 4.39 -3.16
C PHE A 6 -45.52 5.04 -3.42
N ALA A 7 -44.90 5.57 -2.36
CA ALA A 7 -43.49 5.87 -2.36
C ALA A 7 -42.78 4.53 -2.56
N ARG A 8 -42.32 4.27 -3.79
CA ARG A 8 -41.32 3.23 -4.01
C ARG A 8 -40.13 3.61 -3.12
N PRO A 9 -39.68 2.75 -2.19
CA PRO A 9 -38.41 3.00 -1.54
C PRO A 9 -37.38 3.15 -2.66
N LEU A 10 -36.56 4.20 -2.59
CA LEU A 10 -35.40 4.32 -3.45
C LEU A 10 -34.50 3.13 -3.08
N LEU A 11 -34.69 2.02 -3.79
CA LEU A 11 -33.83 0.85 -3.72
C LEU A 11 -32.47 1.34 -4.18
N ALA A 12 -31.57 1.58 -3.22
CA ALA A 12 -30.16 1.69 -3.51
C ALA A 12 -29.77 0.44 -4.31
N LYS A 13 -29.07 0.64 -5.43
CA LYS A 13 -28.63 -0.45 -6.30
C LYS A 13 -27.58 -1.25 -5.53
N VAL A 14 -27.99 -2.36 -4.94
CA VAL A 14 -27.11 -3.27 -4.19
C VAL A 14 -26.56 -4.32 -5.15
N LYS A 15 -25.26 -4.63 -5.02
CA LYS A 15 -24.59 -5.69 -5.76
C LYS A 15 -24.97 -7.04 -5.15
N GLU A 16 -25.43 -7.98 -5.97
CA GLU A 16 -25.89 -9.30 -5.50
C GLU A 16 -24.72 -10.29 -5.33
N THR A 17 -23.73 -10.25 -6.23
CA THR A 17 -22.53 -11.10 -6.20
C THR A 17 -21.39 -10.44 -6.98
N THR A 18 -20.14 -10.73 -6.59
CA THR A 18 -18.91 -10.34 -7.30
C THR A 18 -18.61 -11.27 -8.48
N GLY A 19 -19.16 -12.49 -8.50
CA GLY A 19 -18.83 -13.51 -9.50
C GLY A 19 -17.47 -14.19 -9.29
N ILE A 20 -16.75 -13.84 -8.22
CA ILE A 20 -15.47 -14.45 -7.81
C ILE A 20 -15.72 -15.23 -6.52
N VAL A 21 -15.24 -16.49 -6.47
CA VAL A 21 -15.41 -17.33 -5.28
C VAL A 21 -14.47 -16.85 -4.17
N GLY A 22 -15.02 -16.66 -2.97
CA GLY A 22 -14.24 -16.22 -1.80
C GLY A 22 -14.14 -14.70 -1.63
N LEU A 23 -14.70 -13.92 -2.56
CA LEU A 23 -14.78 -12.46 -2.47
C LEU A 23 -16.22 -12.01 -2.22
N ASP A 24 -16.56 -11.76 -0.96
CA ASP A 24 -17.89 -11.37 -0.54
C ASP A 24 -18.20 -9.90 -0.87
N VAL A 25 -19.47 -9.60 -1.18
CA VAL A 25 -19.91 -8.23 -1.48
C VAL A 25 -19.90 -7.36 -0.23
N VAL A 26 -19.28 -6.19 -0.33
CA VAL A 26 -19.23 -5.21 0.77
C VAL A 26 -20.19 -4.04 0.47
N PRO A 27 -21.31 -3.89 1.22
CA PRO A 27 -22.31 -2.87 0.92
C PRO A 27 -21.82 -1.43 1.18
N ASN A 28 -20.87 -1.24 2.12
CA ASN A 28 -20.27 0.05 2.48
C ASN A 28 -18.83 0.20 1.93
N ALA A 29 -18.56 -0.31 0.73
CA ALA A 29 -17.23 -0.37 0.13
C ALA A 29 -16.50 0.98 0.10
N ARG A 30 -17.21 2.07 -0.23
CA ARG A 30 -16.63 3.43 -0.33
C ARG A 30 -16.00 3.90 0.98
N GLU A 31 -16.73 3.78 2.09
CA GLU A 31 -16.24 4.23 3.40
C GLU A 31 -15.05 3.40 3.85
N VAL A 32 -15.10 2.09 3.60
CA VAL A 32 -13.99 1.16 3.90
C VAL A 32 -12.75 1.56 3.10
N LEU A 33 -12.87 1.78 1.79
CA LEU A 33 -11.77 2.22 0.93
C LEU A 33 -11.15 3.54 1.40
N ILE A 34 -11.97 4.54 1.71
CA ILE A 34 -11.48 5.84 2.23
C ILE A 34 -10.70 5.63 3.53
N SER A 35 -11.21 4.79 4.43
CA SER A 35 -10.54 4.50 5.70
C SER A 35 -9.20 3.78 5.49
N LEU A 36 -9.13 2.83 4.54
CA LEU A 36 -7.93 2.08 4.22
C LEU A 36 -6.88 2.99 3.58
N TYR A 37 -7.23 3.75 2.54
CA TYR A 37 -6.30 4.67 1.89
C TYR A 37 -5.78 5.76 2.82
N THR A 38 -6.62 6.27 3.74
CA THR A 38 -6.17 7.24 4.74
C THR A 38 -5.15 6.62 5.70
N LYS A 39 -5.36 5.35 6.10
CA LYS A 39 -4.38 4.59 6.88
C LYS A 39 -3.10 4.35 6.08
N THR A 40 -3.20 3.95 4.81
CA THR A 40 -2.03 3.73 3.94
C THR A 40 -1.17 4.99 3.84
N LEU A 41 -1.79 6.16 3.64
CA LEU A 41 -1.11 7.46 3.61
C LEU A 41 -0.52 7.89 4.97
N HIS A 42 -1.01 7.32 6.08
CA HIS A 42 -0.43 7.55 7.40
C HIS A 42 0.81 6.68 7.60
N GLU A 43 0.72 5.38 7.36
CA GLU A 43 1.80 4.41 7.58
C GLU A 43 2.97 4.61 6.62
N ILE A 44 2.71 5.00 5.36
CA ILE A 44 3.77 5.22 4.36
C ILE A 44 4.75 6.34 4.75
N LYS A 45 4.39 7.22 5.69
CA LYS A 45 5.28 8.30 6.18
C LYS A 45 6.50 7.78 6.93
N ALA A 46 6.45 6.54 7.43
CA ALA A 46 7.58 5.89 8.08
C ALA A 46 8.69 5.50 7.08
N VAL A 47 8.36 5.35 5.79
CA VAL A 47 9.31 5.04 4.71
C VAL A 47 10.02 6.33 4.25
N PRO A 48 11.34 6.33 3.96
CA PRO A 48 12.06 7.50 3.46
C PRO A 48 11.47 8.08 2.16
N GLU A 49 11.53 9.42 2.00
CA GLU A 49 10.87 10.15 0.90
C GLU A 49 11.47 9.92 -0.49
N ASP A 50 12.75 9.59 -0.55
CA ASP A 50 13.42 9.47 -1.84
C ASP A 50 13.16 8.13 -2.54
N GLU A 51 12.64 7.15 -1.80
CA GLU A 51 12.38 5.81 -2.29
C GLU A 51 11.27 5.77 -3.35
N GLY A 52 11.53 5.01 -4.42
CA GLY A 52 10.58 4.83 -5.52
C GLY A 52 9.25 4.22 -5.05
N TYR A 53 9.31 3.33 -4.06
CA TYR A 53 8.13 2.71 -3.45
C TYR A 53 7.19 3.75 -2.85
N ARG A 54 7.70 4.67 -2.00
CA ARG A 54 6.88 5.72 -1.39
C ARG A 54 6.24 6.62 -2.43
N LYS A 55 6.99 7.05 -3.45
CA LYS A 55 6.48 7.88 -4.55
C LYS A 55 5.34 7.19 -5.32
N ALA A 56 5.48 5.90 -5.60
CA ALA A 56 4.45 5.11 -6.29
C ALA A 56 3.19 4.95 -5.43
N VAL A 57 3.34 4.51 -4.18
CA VAL A 57 2.23 4.29 -3.23
C VAL A 57 1.45 5.57 -2.99
N GLU A 58 2.13 6.70 -2.75
CA GLU A 58 1.46 7.98 -2.59
C GLU A 58 0.70 8.40 -3.85
N SER A 59 1.28 8.21 -5.03
CA SER A 59 0.68 8.62 -6.30
C SER A 59 -0.65 7.90 -6.57
N PHE A 60 -0.64 6.56 -6.56
CA PHE A 60 -1.86 5.81 -6.84
C PHE A 60 -2.86 5.91 -5.68
N THR A 61 -2.41 5.90 -4.42
CA THR A 61 -3.32 5.98 -3.26
C THR A 61 -4.05 7.32 -3.24
N ARG A 62 -3.38 8.43 -3.52
CA ARG A 62 -4.02 9.76 -3.62
C ARG A 62 -5.02 9.81 -4.77
N HIS A 63 -4.68 9.23 -5.92
CA HIS A 63 -5.59 9.15 -7.06
C HIS A 63 -6.84 8.34 -6.73
N ARG A 64 -6.68 7.14 -6.16
CA ARG A 64 -7.79 6.26 -5.76
C ARG A 64 -8.67 6.92 -4.69
N LEU A 65 -8.06 7.54 -3.68
CA LEU A 65 -8.77 8.29 -2.64
C LEU A 65 -9.56 9.47 -3.22
N LYS A 66 -9.00 10.22 -4.18
CA LYS A 66 -9.68 11.32 -4.85
C LYS A 66 -10.95 10.84 -5.56
N VAL A 67 -10.87 9.75 -6.32
CA VAL A 67 -12.02 9.17 -7.01
C VAL A 67 -13.09 8.70 -6.00
N CYS A 68 -12.69 8.02 -4.92
CA CYS A 68 -13.62 7.55 -3.88
C CYS A 68 -14.33 8.70 -3.13
N ASN A 69 -13.72 9.89 -3.07
CA ASN A 69 -14.34 11.07 -2.47
C ASN A 69 -15.32 11.76 -3.44
N GLU A 70 -14.98 11.82 -4.72
CA GLU A 70 -15.79 12.49 -5.75
C GLU A 70 -17.03 11.68 -6.15
N GLU A 71 -16.91 10.36 -6.25
CA GLU A 71 -18.00 9.47 -6.65
C GLU A 71 -18.68 8.82 -5.44
N GLU A 72 -20.01 8.72 -5.46
CA GLU A 72 -20.78 8.06 -4.40
C GLU A 72 -21.21 6.64 -4.77
N ASP A 73 -21.39 6.36 -6.06
CA ASP A 73 -21.83 5.06 -6.56
C ASP A 73 -20.65 4.15 -6.89
N TRP A 74 -20.76 2.86 -6.54
CA TRP A 74 -19.68 1.89 -6.72
C TRP A 74 -19.40 1.61 -8.21
N GLU A 75 -20.42 1.63 -9.07
CA GLU A 75 -20.28 1.43 -10.52
C GLU A 75 -19.50 2.58 -11.18
N ALA A 76 -19.72 3.82 -10.72
CA ALA A 76 -18.99 4.99 -11.19
C ALA A 76 -17.51 4.93 -10.77
N ILE A 77 -17.25 4.48 -9.54
CA ILE A 77 -15.90 4.23 -9.01
C ILE A 77 -15.18 3.19 -9.89
N GLU A 78 -15.79 2.02 -10.14
CA GLU A 78 -15.21 0.96 -10.98
C GLU A 78 -14.89 1.46 -12.40
N LYS A 79 -15.84 2.17 -13.02
CA LYS A 79 -15.65 2.71 -14.37
C LYS A 79 -14.50 3.72 -14.44
N ARG A 80 -14.40 4.60 -13.44
CA ARG A 80 -13.42 5.70 -13.44
C ARG A 80 -12.01 5.22 -13.09
N LEU A 81 -11.89 4.23 -12.20
CA LEU A 81 -10.61 3.64 -11.82
C LEU A 81 -10.12 2.62 -12.86
N GLY A 82 -11.01 1.84 -13.44
CA GLY A 82 -10.65 0.82 -14.43
C GLY A 82 -9.75 -0.29 -13.87
N CYS A 83 -9.81 -0.53 -12.56
CA CYS A 83 -8.96 -1.50 -11.83
C CYS A 83 -9.81 -2.64 -11.22
N GLY A 84 -10.69 -3.26 -12.00
CA GLY A 84 -11.54 -4.35 -11.52
C GLY A 84 -12.71 -3.88 -10.64
N GLN A 85 -13.16 -4.75 -9.74
CA GLN A 85 -14.29 -4.51 -8.84
C GLN A 85 -13.86 -3.78 -7.55
N VAL A 86 -14.80 -3.09 -6.89
CA VAL A 86 -14.51 -2.39 -5.63
C VAL A 86 -14.04 -3.31 -4.50
N GLU A 87 -14.48 -4.56 -4.48
CA GLU A 87 -14.06 -5.54 -3.47
C GLU A 87 -12.60 -5.98 -3.67
N GLU A 88 -12.15 -6.13 -4.91
CA GLU A 88 -10.75 -6.42 -5.24
C GLU A 88 -9.86 -5.25 -4.79
N LEU A 89 -10.31 -4.01 -5.00
CA LEU A 89 -9.60 -2.81 -4.51
C LEU A 89 -9.47 -2.77 -2.99
N ILE A 90 -10.43 -3.33 -2.25
CA ILE A 90 -10.35 -3.41 -0.79
C ILE A 90 -9.26 -4.41 -0.38
N GLU A 91 -9.23 -5.59 -1.01
CA GLU A 91 -8.19 -6.61 -0.78
C GLU A 91 -6.80 -6.06 -1.12
N GLU A 92 -6.65 -5.42 -2.29
CA GLU A 92 -5.40 -4.74 -2.68
C GLU A 92 -4.95 -3.70 -1.65
N ALA A 93 -5.88 -2.88 -1.13
CA ALA A 93 -5.54 -1.86 -0.14
C ALA A 93 -5.14 -2.46 1.22
N GLN A 94 -5.71 -3.61 1.60
CA GLN A 94 -5.33 -4.35 2.82
C GLN A 94 -3.97 -5.04 2.66
N ASP A 95 -3.72 -5.61 1.49
CA ASP A 95 -2.42 -6.21 1.16
C ASP A 95 -1.32 -5.17 1.13
N GLU A 96 -1.59 -3.98 0.58
CA GLU A 96 -0.65 -2.87 0.59
C GLU A 96 -0.33 -2.40 2.02
N LEU A 97 -1.34 -2.30 2.90
CA LEU A 97 -1.11 -2.00 4.32
C LEU A 97 -0.26 -3.07 5.01
N THR A 98 -0.53 -4.34 4.71
CA THR A 98 0.25 -5.46 5.24
C THR A 98 1.68 -5.43 4.73
N LEU A 99 1.88 -5.07 3.46
CA LEU A 99 3.19 -4.90 2.84
C LEU A 99 3.95 -3.76 3.49
N ILE A 100 3.35 -2.59 3.68
CA ILE A 100 3.97 -1.45 4.40
C ILE A 100 4.42 -1.89 5.80
N GLY A 101 3.59 -2.65 6.52
CA GLY A 101 3.95 -3.21 7.83
C GLY A 101 5.17 -4.14 7.78
N LYS A 102 5.34 -4.92 6.71
CA LYS A 102 6.55 -5.73 6.46
C LYS A 102 7.76 -4.87 6.13
N MET A 103 7.58 -3.83 5.31
CA MET A 103 8.63 -2.92 4.85
C MET A 103 9.20 -2.02 5.96
N ILE A 104 8.45 -1.79 7.04
CA ILE A 104 8.91 -1.05 8.23
C ILE A 104 9.45 -2.02 9.32
N GLY A 105 9.32 -3.35 9.13
CA GLY A 105 9.80 -4.33 10.11
C GLY A 105 8.94 -4.44 11.39
N LEU A 106 7.73 -3.87 11.41
CA LEU A 106 6.85 -3.82 12.59
C LEU A 106 6.22 -5.17 12.98
N PHE A 107 6.60 -6.28 12.34
CA PHE A 107 6.02 -7.60 12.59
C PHE A 107 6.29 -8.19 14.00
N ASN A 108 7.15 -7.56 14.82
CA ASN A 108 7.60 -8.14 16.10
C ASN A 108 7.31 -7.30 17.37
N VAL A 109 6.52 -6.22 17.30
CA VAL A 109 6.28 -5.37 18.50
C VAL A 109 5.20 -5.92 19.45
N HIS A 110 4.32 -6.82 18.99
CA HIS A 110 3.28 -7.39 19.87
C HIS A 110 3.87 -8.34 20.92
N TYR A 111 4.87 -9.15 20.54
CA TYR A 111 5.56 -10.03 21.48
C TYR A 111 6.42 -9.26 22.49
N LEU A 112 7.00 -8.13 22.09
CA LEU A 112 7.82 -7.32 23.00
C LEU A 112 6.97 -6.60 24.05
N PHE A 113 5.78 -6.12 23.67
CA PHE A 113 4.85 -5.48 24.61
C PHE A 113 4.29 -6.49 25.61
N ASP A 114 3.95 -7.71 25.17
CA ASP A 114 3.53 -8.81 26.05
C ASP A 114 4.66 -9.25 27.00
N LEU A 115 5.90 -9.33 26.52
CA LEU A 115 7.07 -9.65 27.35
C LEU A 115 7.36 -8.53 28.37
N PHE A 116 7.21 -7.27 27.96
CA PHE A 116 7.37 -6.11 28.84
C PHE A 116 6.27 -6.05 29.90
N PHE A 117 5.01 -6.33 29.54
CA PHE A 117 3.89 -6.39 30.47
C PHE A 117 4.00 -7.57 31.44
N PHE A 118 4.48 -8.72 30.97
CA PHE A 118 4.75 -9.90 31.80
C PHE A 118 5.92 -9.64 32.77
N TRP A 119 6.99 -9.00 32.30
CA TRP A 119 8.12 -8.57 33.12
C TRP A 119 7.71 -7.53 34.18
N PHE A 120 6.92 -6.53 33.80
CA PHE A 120 6.38 -5.51 34.72
C PHE A 120 5.44 -6.12 35.78
N ASN A 121 4.60 -7.10 35.41
CA ASN A 121 3.77 -7.84 36.36
C ASN A 121 4.59 -8.74 37.30
N ILE A 122 5.66 -9.36 36.80
CA ILE A 122 6.60 -10.12 37.62
C ILE A 122 7.32 -9.20 38.62
N GLU A 123 7.77 -8.02 38.21
CA GLU A 123 8.36 -7.03 39.12
C GLU A 123 7.38 -6.60 40.22
N ILE A 124 6.11 -6.38 39.88
CA ILE A 124 5.05 -6.07 40.85
C ILE A 124 4.86 -7.23 41.83
N LEU A 125 4.82 -8.47 41.35
CA LEU A 125 4.67 -9.67 42.17
C LEU A 125 5.87 -9.87 43.12
N ILE A 126 7.10 -9.68 42.64
CA ILE A 126 8.33 -9.73 43.45
C ILE A 126 8.30 -8.63 44.53
N ARG A 127 7.85 -7.41 44.19
CA ARG A 127 7.67 -6.32 45.16
C ARG A 127 6.65 -6.68 46.24
N ASN A 128 5.56 -7.34 45.87
CA ASN A 128 4.48 -7.71 46.78
C ASN A 128 4.89 -8.86 47.72
N VAL A 129 5.65 -9.84 47.23
CA VAL A 129 6.22 -10.95 48.03
C VAL A 129 7.29 -10.46 49.00
N ARG A 130 8.09 -9.45 48.62
CA ARG A 130 9.10 -8.83 49.50
C ARG A 130 8.45 -8.05 50.67
N ASN A 131 7.29 -7.43 50.46
CA ASN A 131 6.52 -6.76 51.52
C ASN A 131 5.89 -7.73 52.54
N LEU A 132 5.79 -9.02 52.21
CA LEU A 132 5.29 -10.07 53.11
C LEU A 132 6.39 -10.68 53.99
N GLY A 133 7.65 -10.23 53.87
CA GLY A 133 8.75 -10.61 54.76
C GLY A 133 9.24 -12.05 54.63
N VAL A 134 8.91 -12.76 53.53
CA VAL A 134 9.17 -14.20 53.37
C VAL A 134 10.54 -14.50 52.72
N LEU A 135 11.25 -13.50 52.19
CA LEU A 135 12.56 -13.69 51.56
C LEU A 135 13.59 -12.72 52.15
N ASN A 136 14.53 -13.25 52.93
CA ASN A 136 15.75 -12.55 53.34
C ASN A 136 16.87 -12.87 52.33
N VAL A 137 16.73 -12.37 51.11
CA VAL A 137 17.80 -12.40 50.11
C VAL A 137 18.12 -10.95 49.78
N ASN A 138 19.26 -10.49 50.31
CA ASN A 138 19.74 -9.14 50.11
C ASN A 138 20.52 -9.10 48.79
N TRP A 139 19.82 -8.84 47.69
CA TRP A 139 20.41 -8.68 46.34
C TRP A 139 21.21 -7.37 46.18
N ALA A 140 21.63 -6.74 47.29
CA ALA A 140 22.29 -5.44 47.31
C ALA A 140 23.81 -5.52 47.02
N ASP A 141 24.40 -6.72 47.03
CA ASP A 141 25.83 -6.94 46.76
C ASP A 141 26.11 -7.56 45.38
N GLN A 142 25.14 -7.57 44.48
CA GLN A 142 25.38 -7.96 43.09
C GLN A 142 25.41 -6.71 42.23
N ASP A 143 26.60 -6.39 41.76
CA ASP A 143 26.84 -5.38 40.73
C ASP A 143 25.76 -5.48 39.64
N PRO A 144 24.98 -4.41 39.41
CA PRO A 144 23.92 -4.39 38.39
C PRO A 144 24.41 -4.62 36.95
N LEU A 145 25.72 -4.74 36.74
CA LEU A 145 26.37 -4.99 35.46
C LEU A 145 26.82 -6.45 35.26
N LEU A 146 26.62 -7.34 36.25
CA LEU A 146 27.05 -8.75 36.21
C LEU A 146 25.92 -9.77 36.35
N ILE A 147 24.66 -9.34 36.44
CA ILE A 147 23.45 -10.19 36.31
C ILE A 147 22.52 -9.60 35.25
N ALA A 148 23.09 -9.07 34.17
CA ALA A 148 22.42 -9.19 32.89
C ALA A 148 22.86 -10.53 32.30
N PRO A 149 21.96 -11.35 31.72
CA PRO A 149 22.37 -12.46 30.89
C PRO A 149 23.09 -11.90 29.65
N LYS A 150 24.38 -11.58 29.80
CA LYS A 150 25.29 -11.40 28.67
C LYS A 150 25.64 -12.79 28.17
N GLN A 151 25.20 -13.08 26.94
CA GLN A 151 25.53 -14.25 26.13
C GLN A 151 25.00 -15.58 26.65
N VAL A 152 23.80 -15.99 26.20
CA VAL A 152 23.60 -17.07 25.19
C VAL A 152 22.15 -16.97 24.70
N PHE A 153 21.84 -15.91 23.97
CA PHE A 153 20.82 -15.99 22.92
C PHE A 153 21.50 -15.30 21.76
N GLY A 154 21.81 -16.05 20.71
CA GLY A 154 22.41 -15.51 19.50
C GLY A 154 21.61 -14.29 19.07
N GLU A 155 22.31 -13.19 18.83
CA GLU A 155 21.81 -11.95 18.23
C GLU A 155 21.48 -12.20 16.74
N ASP A 156 20.80 -13.31 16.44
CA ASP A 156 20.68 -13.87 15.08
C ASP A 156 19.23 -13.89 14.57
N LEU A 157 18.28 -13.19 15.21
CA LEU A 157 16.89 -13.16 14.74
C LEU A 157 16.13 -11.84 14.94
N LEU A 158 16.86 -10.73 15.01
CA LEU A 158 16.37 -9.44 14.53
C LEU A 158 17.16 -9.13 13.26
N ILE A 159 16.78 -9.76 12.15
CA ILE A 159 17.19 -9.25 10.85
C ILE A 159 16.55 -7.87 10.76
N GLU A 160 17.37 -6.84 10.92
CA GLU A 160 17.07 -5.44 10.59
C GLU A 160 16.78 -5.41 9.08
N TRP A 161 15.55 -5.77 8.73
CA TRP A 161 15.11 -5.81 7.35
C TRP A 161 14.72 -4.39 6.96
N GLU A 162 15.73 -3.60 6.60
CA GLU A 162 15.58 -2.27 6.03
C GLU A 162 16.01 -2.34 4.56
N PRO A 163 15.08 -2.63 3.62
CA PRO A 163 15.40 -2.78 2.20
C PRO A 163 15.66 -1.43 1.51
N TRP A 164 15.92 -0.37 2.27
CA TRP A 164 15.99 1.02 1.79
C TRP A 164 17.43 1.46 1.57
N GLY A 165 17.64 2.33 0.59
CA GLY A 165 18.96 2.75 0.16
C GLY A 165 19.67 1.72 -0.72
N VAL A 166 20.73 2.18 -1.39
CA VAL A 166 21.55 1.37 -2.27
C VAL A 166 22.98 1.40 -1.72
N PRO A 167 23.58 0.25 -1.34
CA PRO A 167 24.97 0.18 -0.91
C PRO A 167 25.95 0.66 -1.97
N ASP A 168 27.11 1.16 -1.55
CA ASP A 168 28.15 1.68 -2.46
C ASP A 168 28.75 0.58 -3.36
N ASP A 169 28.67 -0.69 -2.94
CA ASP A 169 29.14 -1.88 -3.66
C ASP A 169 28.02 -2.59 -4.44
N TYR A 170 26.85 -1.96 -4.61
CA TYR A 170 25.74 -2.55 -5.34
C TYR A 170 26.02 -2.64 -6.84
N GLU A 171 26.10 -3.86 -7.35
CA GLU A 171 26.22 -4.15 -8.78
C GLU A 171 24.89 -4.71 -9.32
N CYS A 172 24.31 -4.02 -10.31
CA CYS A 172 23.09 -4.45 -11.01
C CYS A 172 23.40 -4.69 -12.49
N GLU A 173 23.36 -5.95 -12.91
CA GLU A 173 23.54 -6.33 -14.32
C GLU A 173 22.18 -6.37 -15.03
N VAL A 174 21.92 -5.37 -15.89
CA VAL A 174 20.74 -5.38 -16.76
C VAL A 174 21.06 -6.21 -17.99
N ILE A 175 20.50 -7.43 -18.06
CA ILE A 175 20.68 -8.35 -19.19
C ILE A 175 19.46 -8.25 -20.10
N GLU A 176 19.65 -7.70 -21.31
CA GLU A 176 18.60 -7.57 -22.32
C GLU A 176 18.83 -8.59 -23.45
N ASN A 177 17.78 -9.32 -23.83
CA ASN A 177 17.80 -10.27 -24.95
C ASN A 177 16.66 -9.94 -25.92
N ASP A 178 17.00 -9.27 -27.02
CA ASP A 178 16.06 -8.82 -28.05
C ASP A 178 15.64 -9.92 -29.04
N ALA A 179 15.94 -11.20 -28.73
CA ALA A 179 15.50 -12.31 -29.57
C ALA A 179 13.95 -12.33 -29.66
N PRO A 180 13.37 -12.30 -30.87
CA PRO A 180 11.93 -12.21 -31.02
C PRO A 180 11.25 -13.49 -30.53
N VAL A 181 10.27 -13.32 -29.64
CA VAL A 181 9.47 -14.44 -29.12
C VAL A 181 8.50 -14.94 -30.20
N PRO A 182 8.51 -16.24 -30.54
CA PRO A 182 7.58 -16.79 -31.53
C PRO A 182 6.10 -16.63 -31.13
N LYS A 183 5.22 -16.35 -32.10
CA LYS A 183 3.80 -16.04 -31.86
C LYS A 183 2.98 -17.11 -31.13
N HIS A 184 3.39 -18.38 -31.24
CA HIS A 184 2.70 -19.52 -30.63
C HIS A 184 3.12 -19.75 -29.17
N VAL A 185 4.18 -19.07 -28.71
CA VAL A 185 4.61 -19.13 -27.32
C VAL A 185 3.63 -18.31 -26.48
N PRO A 186 3.14 -18.85 -25.35
CA PRO A 186 2.30 -18.10 -24.43
C PRO A 186 3.02 -16.82 -23.99
N LEU A 187 2.44 -15.69 -24.34
CA LEU A 187 2.92 -14.36 -23.98
C LEU A 187 1.75 -13.62 -23.33
N HIS A 188 1.98 -13.02 -22.16
CA HIS A 188 0.98 -12.15 -21.54
C HIS A 188 0.73 -10.96 -22.47
N ARG A 189 -0.48 -10.90 -23.01
CA ARG A 189 -0.93 -9.76 -23.81
C ARG A 189 -1.66 -8.80 -22.89
N PRO A 190 -1.51 -7.48 -23.09
CA PRO A 190 -2.33 -6.53 -22.36
C PRO A 190 -3.81 -6.82 -22.65
N GLY A 191 -4.65 -6.63 -21.63
CA GLY A 191 -6.08 -6.69 -21.79
C GLY A 191 -6.58 -5.66 -22.82
N PRO A 192 -7.79 -5.84 -23.36
CA PRO A 192 -8.38 -4.85 -24.25
C PRO A 192 -8.48 -3.49 -23.53
N LEU A 193 -7.89 -2.45 -24.14
CA LEU A 193 -7.95 -1.09 -23.60
C LEU A 193 -9.42 -0.58 -23.59
N PRO A 194 -9.77 0.35 -22.68
CA PRO A 194 -11.10 0.94 -22.64
C PRO A 194 -11.50 1.54 -24.01
N GLU A 195 -12.73 1.32 -24.46
CA GLU A 195 -13.22 1.81 -25.75
C GLU A 195 -13.12 3.34 -25.92
N GLU A 196 -13.17 4.08 -24.81
CA GLU A 196 -13.02 5.54 -24.81
C GLU A 196 -11.62 5.98 -25.28
N PHE A 197 -10.60 5.14 -25.11
CA PHE A 197 -9.26 5.39 -25.62
C PHE A 197 -9.21 5.31 -27.16
N PHE A 198 -9.91 4.35 -27.76
CA PHE A 198 -9.99 4.25 -29.22
C PHE A 198 -10.78 5.41 -29.83
N LYS A 199 -11.87 5.85 -29.18
CA LYS A 199 -12.65 7.02 -29.62
C LYS A 199 -11.84 8.32 -29.58
N THR A 200 -11.01 8.50 -28.56
CA THR A 200 -10.13 9.69 -28.47
C THR A 200 -8.98 9.61 -29.48
N LEU A 201 -8.40 8.43 -29.72
CA LEU A 201 -7.41 8.24 -30.79
C LEU A 201 -7.99 8.48 -32.19
N GLU A 202 -9.20 8.00 -32.46
CA GLU A 202 -9.91 8.26 -33.71
C GLU A 202 -10.25 9.76 -33.84
N ALA A 203 -10.68 10.42 -32.76
CA ALA A 203 -10.93 11.87 -32.76
C ALA A 203 -9.64 12.69 -32.99
N VAL A 204 -8.51 12.29 -32.42
CA VAL A 204 -7.21 12.97 -32.60
C VAL A 204 -6.62 12.70 -33.99
N SER A 205 -6.74 11.47 -34.49
CA SER A 205 -6.23 11.08 -35.81
C SER A 205 -7.09 11.60 -36.97
N SER A 206 -8.38 11.86 -36.73
CA SER A 206 -9.30 12.44 -37.72
C SER A 206 -9.27 13.97 -37.79
N LEU A 207 -8.52 14.64 -36.91
CA LEU A 207 -8.24 16.07 -37.06
C LEU A 207 -7.33 16.28 -38.29
N PRO A 208 -7.68 17.19 -39.22
CA PRO A 208 -6.78 17.53 -40.30
C PRO A 208 -5.50 18.12 -39.72
N LYS A 209 -4.34 17.63 -40.18
CA LYS A 209 -3.02 18.21 -39.92
C LYS A 209 -3.11 19.71 -40.21
N LYS A 210 -3.17 20.53 -39.16
CA LYS A 210 -3.10 21.98 -39.29
C LYS A 210 -1.63 22.34 -39.40
N ASP A 211 -1.31 23.04 -40.48
CA ASP A 211 0.03 23.24 -41.02
C ASP A 211 1.05 23.72 -39.98
N GLU A 212 2.25 23.11 -40.01
CA GLU A 212 3.43 23.67 -39.36
C GLU A 212 3.83 24.97 -40.08
N PRO A 213 4.00 26.11 -39.39
CA PRO A 213 4.67 27.24 -39.98
C PRO A 213 6.18 27.02 -39.93
N ALA A 214 6.78 26.91 -41.11
CA ALA A 214 8.21 26.92 -41.34
C ALA A 214 8.88 28.14 -40.66
N THR A 215 9.65 27.92 -39.60
CA THR A 215 10.62 28.90 -39.12
C THR A 215 11.89 28.77 -39.94
N THR A 216 11.96 29.63 -40.96
CA THR A 216 13.14 30.19 -41.61
C THR A 216 14.46 30.00 -40.83
N SER A 217 15.35 29.20 -41.42
CA SER A 217 16.80 29.22 -41.17
C SER A 217 17.36 30.61 -41.49
N GLY A 218 17.70 31.38 -40.47
CA GLY A 218 18.48 32.61 -40.58
C GLY A 218 19.93 32.34 -40.19
N GLU A 219 20.78 32.22 -41.20
CA GLU A 219 22.24 32.24 -41.08
C GLU A 219 22.71 33.66 -40.74
N SER A 220 23.51 33.82 -39.67
CA SER A 220 24.45 34.94 -39.57
C SER A 220 25.59 34.60 -38.63
N GLN A 221 26.80 34.62 -39.20
CA GLN A 221 28.07 34.39 -38.56
C GLN A 221 28.51 35.59 -37.69
N THR A 222 29.46 35.28 -36.79
CA THR A 222 30.70 36.01 -36.42
C THR A 222 30.82 36.79 -35.08
N LYS A 223 31.87 36.36 -34.35
CA LYS A 223 32.84 37.08 -33.46
C LYS A 223 32.34 37.51 -32.07
N GLU A 224 33.10 37.33 -30.98
CA GLU A 224 34.57 37.17 -30.80
C GLU A 224 34.98 35.88 -30.07
#